data_AF-A0A9N9FZ06-F1
#
_entry.id   AF-A0A9N9FZ06-F1
#
_cell.length_a   1.000
_cell.length_b   1.000
_cell.length_c   1.000
_cell.angle_alpha   90.00
_cell.angle_beta   90.00
_cell.angle_gamma   90.00
#
_symmetry.space_group_name_H-M   'P 1'
#
loop_
_entity.id
_entity.type
_entity.pdbx_description
1 polymer ?
#
loop_
_entity_poly.entity_id
_entity_poly.type
_entity_poly.pdbx_seq_one_letter_code
_entity_poly.pdbx_strand_id
1 'polypeptide(L)'
;MSSRQANQASIRKDTQVRLAELKGVALNTIPYSRSNAILTQYQEEIRNLEKKTNYQSEIDSIDKLADWLARPEKEDPVRHIDGSITWFSRRISKLALQKKLNNHGIEY
;
A
#
# COMPACT_ATOMS: atom_id res chain seq x y z
N MET A 1 1.14 39.63 22.49
CA MET A 1 1.12 38.92 21.18
C MET A 1 -0.31 38.47 20.91
N SER A 2 -0.85 38.67 19.70
CA SER A 2 -2.23 38.28 19.38
C SER A 2 -2.35 36.76 19.25
N SER A 3 -3.40 36.15 19.82
CA SER A 3 -3.66 34.70 19.74
C SER A 3 -3.69 34.19 18.30
N ARG A 4 -4.18 35.00 17.35
CA ARG A 4 -4.18 34.66 15.92
C ARG A 4 -2.78 34.51 15.34
N GLN A 5 -1.85 35.37 15.76
CA GLN A 5 -0.46 35.32 15.28
C GLN A 5 0.25 34.07 15.83
N ALA A 6 0.01 33.72 17.09
CA ALA A 6 0.55 32.50 17.69
C ALA A 6 0.03 31.25 16.96
N ASN A 7 -1.28 31.19 16.68
CA ASN A 7 -1.88 30.08 15.95
C ASN A 7 -1.30 29.94 14.53
N GLN A 8 -1.13 31.06 13.82
CA GLN A 8 -0.56 31.03 12.48
C GLN A 8 0.93 30.60 12.47
N ALA A 9 1.69 31.01 13.49
CA ALA A 9 3.07 30.58 13.63
C ALA A 9 3.18 29.08 13.90
N SER A 10 2.26 28.51 14.69
CA SER A 10 2.16 27.06 14.93
C SER A 10 1.89 26.31 13.63
N ILE A 11 0.84 26.71 12.89
CA ILE A 11 0.46 26.07 11.62
C ILE A 11 1.67 26.01 10.66
N ARG A 12 2.43 27.10 10.58
CA ARG A 12 3.62 27.16 9.72
C ARG A 12 4.73 26.22 10.16
N LYS A 13 4.99 26.10 11.46
CA LYS A 13 5.96 25.14 12.00
C LYS A 13 5.51 23.71 11.74
N ASP A 14 4.25 23.40 12.00
CA ASP A 14 3.71 22.05 11.80
C ASP A 14 3.78 21.64 10.32
N THR A 15 3.45 22.56 9.41
CA THR A 15 3.57 22.34 7.96
C THR A 15 5.04 22.09 7.56
N GLN A 16 5.98 22.86 8.12
CA GLN A 16 7.41 22.72 7.83
C GLN A 16 7.96 21.36 8.31
N VAL A 17 7.58 20.94 9.52
CA VAL A 17 7.95 19.63 10.09
C VAL A 17 7.40 18.50 9.24
N ARG A 18 6.11 18.55 8.91
CA ARG A 18 5.46 17.51 8.11
C ARG A 18 6.08 17.37 6.72
N LEU A 19 6.43 18.50 6.08
CA LEU A 19 7.10 18.47 4.79
C LEU A 19 8.52 17.87 4.87
N ALA A 20 9.23 18.11 5.97
CA ALA A 20 10.56 17.53 6.21
C ALA A 20 10.49 16.02 6.42
N GLU A 21 9.54 15.56 7.21
CA GLU A 21 9.26 14.13 7.42
C GLU A 21 8.97 13.41 6.10
N LEU A 22 8.05 13.96 5.29
CA LEU A 22 7.66 13.33 4.01
C LEU A 22 8.80 13.33 2.98
N LYS A 23 9.70 14.32 3.03
CA LYS A 23 10.89 14.37 2.16
C LYS A 23 12.08 13.59 2.72
N GLY A 24 12.03 13.16 3.98
CA GLY A 24 13.17 12.51 4.66
C GLY A 24 14.38 13.43 4.85
N VAL A 25 14.17 14.75 4.96
CA VAL A 25 15.25 15.75 5.13
C VAL A 25 15.23 16.37 6.51
N ALA A 26 16.36 16.93 6.94
CA ALA A 26 16.44 17.66 8.20
C ALA A 26 15.61 18.96 8.15
N LEU A 27 14.94 19.29 9.26
CA LEU A 27 14.01 20.43 9.36
C LEU A 27 14.63 21.77 8.97
N ASN A 28 15.92 21.98 9.29
CA ASN A 28 16.68 23.19 8.96
C ASN A 28 16.86 23.42 7.45
N THR A 29 16.67 22.38 6.64
CA THR A 29 16.79 22.44 5.17
C THR A 29 15.53 23.05 4.54
N ILE A 30 14.39 22.97 5.22
CA ILE A 30 13.14 23.56 4.74
C ILE A 30 13.04 24.98 5.31
N PRO A 31 12.97 26.03 4.47
CA PRO A 31 12.81 27.39 4.94
C PRO A 31 11.47 27.61 5.66
N TYR A 32 11.45 28.49 6.66
CA TYR A 32 10.21 28.89 7.32
C TYR A 32 9.31 29.70 6.36
N SER A 33 8.03 29.35 6.28
CA SER A 33 7.06 30.00 5.39
C SER A 33 6.64 31.39 5.91
N ARG A 34 7.44 32.40 5.55
CA ARG A 34 7.19 33.80 5.96
C ARG A 34 5.93 34.39 5.31
N SER A 35 5.55 33.93 4.12
CA SER A 35 4.37 34.36 3.38
C SER A 35 3.31 33.26 3.29
N ASN A 36 2.05 33.66 3.13
CA ASN A 36 0.95 32.70 2.95
C ASN A 36 1.05 31.96 1.62
N ALA A 37 1.59 32.58 0.56
CA ALA A 37 1.79 31.90 -0.72
C ALA A 37 2.73 30.69 -0.60
N ILE A 38 3.84 30.84 0.14
CA ILE A 38 4.78 29.74 0.40
C ILE A 38 4.12 28.68 1.28
N LEU A 39 3.33 29.09 2.28
CA LEU A 39 2.60 28.15 3.12
C LEU A 39 1.64 27.28 2.28
N THR A 40 0.89 27.89 1.35
CA THR A 40 0.01 27.15 0.43
C THR A 40 0.80 26.18 -0.43
N GLN A 41 1.92 26.60 -1.02
CA GLN A 41 2.79 25.71 -1.81
C GLN A 41 3.24 24.49 -1.02
N TYR A 42 3.64 24.66 0.24
CA TYR A 42 4.05 23.55 1.10
C TYR A 42 2.89 22.60 1.42
N GLN A 43 1.68 23.13 1.66
CA GLN A 43 0.50 22.31 1.89
C GLN A 43 0.12 21.49 0.66
N GLU A 44 0.22 22.07 -0.53
CA GLU A 44 -0.03 21.34 -1.79
C GLU A 44 1.03 20.27 -2.04
N GLU A 45 2.30 20.57 -1.74
CA GLU A 45 3.38 19.61 -1.86
C GLU A 45 3.20 18.42 -0.90
N ILE A 46 2.84 18.67 0.36
CA ILE A 46 2.47 17.63 1.34
C ILE A 46 1.36 16.75 0.76
N ARG A 47 0.26 17.36 0.29
CA ARG A 47 -0.88 16.61 -0.29
C ARG A 47 -0.47 15.74 -1.46
N ASN A 48 0.45 16.20 -2.30
CA ASN A 48 0.93 15.43 -3.45
C ASN A 48 1.85 14.28 -3.04
N LEU A 49 2.72 14.50 -2.05
CA LEU A 49 3.60 13.46 -1.49
C LEU A 49 2.79 12.35 -0.82
N GLU A 50 1.77 12.69 -0.02
CA GLU A 50 0.89 11.71 0.62
C GLU A 50 0.09 10.89 -0.40
N LYS A 51 -0.36 11.51 -1.50
CA LYS A 51 -0.95 10.75 -2.61
C LYS A 51 0.05 9.78 -3.24
N LYS A 52 1.28 10.25 -3.49
CA LYS A 52 2.34 9.42 -4.08
C LYS A 52 2.69 8.22 -3.20
N THR A 53 2.78 8.40 -1.88
CA THR A 53 3.05 7.29 -0.96
C THR A 53 1.92 6.26 -0.95
N ASN A 54 0.66 6.69 -1.09
CA ASN A 54 -0.46 5.76 -1.17
C ASN A 54 -0.39 4.90 -2.43
N TYR A 55 -0.10 5.50 -3.59
CA TYR A 55 0.09 4.74 -4.84
C TYR A 55 1.25 3.76 -4.74
N GLN A 56 2.37 4.14 -4.10
CA GLN A 56 3.50 3.23 -3.93
C GLN A 56 3.13 2.03 -3.06
N SER A 57 2.39 2.25 -1.96
CA SER A 57 1.94 1.15 -1.10
C SER A 57 0.98 0.17 -1.80
N GLU A 58 0.19 0.67 -2.76
CA GLU A 58 -0.70 -0.13 -3.58
C GLU A 58 0.09 -0.97 -4.60
N ILE A 59 1.11 -0.39 -5.24
CA ILE A 59 2.01 -1.09 -6.17
C ILE A 59 2.77 -2.19 -5.44
N ASP A 60 3.38 -1.90 -4.29
CA ASP A 60 4.13 -2.90 -3.51
C ASP A 60 3.22 -4.08 -3.08
N SER A 61 1.94 -3.80 -2.83
CA SER A 61 0.92 -4.82 -2.53
C SER A 61 0.59 -5.67 -3.76
N ILE A 62 0.51 -5.06 -4.95
CA ILE A 62 0.29 -5.77 -6.21
C ILE A 62 1.50 -6.64 -6.56
N ASP A 63 2.73 -6.13 -6.43
CA ASP A 63 3.96 -6.89 -6.69
C ASP A 63 4.08 -8.10 -5.76
N LYS A 64 3.73 -7.93 -4.47
CA LYS A 64 3.66 -9.05 -3.52
C LYS A 64 2.61 -10.08 -3.90
N LEU A 65 1.47 -9.67 -4.46
CA LEU A 65 0.46 -10.58 -4.99
C LEU A 65 0.94 -11.28 -6.26
N ALA A 66 1.65 -10.57 -7.14
CA ALA A 66 2.23 -11.13 -8.35
C ALA A 66 3.30 -12.18 -8.02
N ASP A 67 4.20 -11.91 -7.07
CA ASP A 67 5.19 -12.86 -6.57
C ASP A 67 4.54 -14.10 -5.93
N TRP A 68 3.44 -13.91 -5.20
CA TRP A 68 2.69 -15.01 -4.60
C TRP A 68 1.98 -15.88 -5.66
N LEU A 69 1.41 -15.27 -6.70
CA LEU A 69 0.82 -15.97 -7.84
C LEU A 69 1.88 -16.63 -8.74
N ALA A 70 3.03 -15.99 -8.92
CA ALA A 70 4.17 -16.45 -9.69
C ALA A 70 5.00 -17.51 -8.97
N ARG A 71 4.63 -17.85 -7.72
CA ARG A 71 5.09 -19.02 -6.99
C ARG A 71 4.07 -20.15 -7.08
N PRO A 72 3.74 -20.73 -8.26
CA PRO A 72 3.32 -22.11 -8.24
C PRO A 72 4.54 -22.87 -7.74
N GLU A 73 4.42 -23.54 -6.60
CA GLU A 73 5.25 -24.70 -6.32
C GLU A 73 5.14 -25.58 -7.58
N LYS A 74 6.15 -25.50 -8.46
CA LYS A 74 6.33 -26.44 -9.55
C LYS A 74 6.72 -27.74 -8.87
N GLU A 75 5.76 -28.42 -8.26
CA GLU A 75 5.93 -29.83 -7.99
C GLU A 75 6.05 -30.49 -9.36
N ASP A 76 7.17 -31.20 -9.55
CA ASP A 76 7.36 -32.01 -10.74
C ASP A 76 6.15 -32.95 -10.86
N PRO A 77 5.53 -33.06 -12.04
CA PRO A 77 4.36 -33.92 -12.22
C PRO A 77 4.68 -35.34 -11.74
N VAL A 78 3.99 -35.79 -10.69
CA VAL A 78 4.15 -37.15 -10.17
C VAL A 78 3.65 -38.11 -11.26
N ARG A 79 4.58 -38.89 -11.80
CA ARG A 79 4.31 -39.98 -12.73
C ARG A 79 4.03 -41.24 -11.91
N HIS A 80 2.85 -41.79 -12.09
CA HIS A 80 2.48 -43.07 -11.51
C HIS A 80 3.05 -44.20 -12.36
N ILE A 81 3.18 -45.39 -11.74
CA ILE A 81 3.77 -46.59 -12.37
C ILE A 81 2.97 -47.04 -13.61
N ASP A 82 1.69 -46.69 -13.68
CA ASP A 82 0.80 -46.93 -14.81
C ASP A 82 0.97 -45.94 -15.98
N GLY A 83 1.91 -44.99 -15.87
CA GLY A 83 2.19 -43.98 -16.88
C GLY A 83 1.27 -42.76 -16.81
N SER A 84 0.31 -42.72 -15.89
CA SER A 84 -0.55 -41.56 -15.69
C SER A 84 0.21 -40.42 -15.01
N ILE A 85 -0.13 -39.18 -15.38
CA ILE A 85 0.42 -37.96 -14.80
C ILE A 85 -0.69 -37.25 -14.03
N THR A 86 -0.50 -37.05 -12.73
CA THR A 86 -1.37 -36.18 -11.94
C THR A 86 -0.85 -34.76 -11.95
N TRP A 87 -1.50 -33.88 -12.72
CA TRP A 87 -1.31 -32.43 -12.63
C TRP A 87 -2.17 -31.88 -11.51
N PHE A 88 -1.70 -31.98 -10.26
CA PHE A 88 -2.33 -31.23 -9.19
C PHE A 88 -1.84 -29.78 -9.24
N SER A 89 -2.51 -28.93 -10.02
CA SER A 89 -2.51 -27.52 -9.70
C SER A 89 -3.20 -27.39 -8.35
N ARG A 90 -2.42 -27.27 -7.26
CA ARG A 90 -2.94 -26.90 -5.94
C ARG A 90 -3.57 -25.51 -6.09
N ARG A 91 -4.82 -25.45 -6.57
CA ARG A 91 -5.61 -24.22 -6.58
C ARG A 91 -5.65 -23.77 -5.13
N ILE A 92 -5.26 -22.52 -4.90
CA ILE A 92 -5.40 -21.80 -3.65
C ILE A 92 -6.79 -22.13 -3.09
N SER A 93 -6.83 -22.96 -2.04
CA SER A 93 -8.08 -23.49 -1.48
C SER A 93 -9.00 -22.38 -0.94
N LYS A 94 -8.46 -21.16 -0.77
CA LYS A 94 -9.18 -19.95 -0.36
C LYS A 94 -10.16 -19.40 -1.40
N LEU A 95 -10.02 -19.77 -2.69
CA LEU A 95 -10.92 -19.35 -3.78
C LEU A 95 -11.87 -20.47 -4.24
N ALA A 96 -11.77 -21.66 -3.66
CA ALA A 96 -12.75 -22.70 -3.91
C ALA A 96 -14.03 -22.32 -3.15
N LEU A 97 -15.15 -22.16 -3.86
CA LEU A 97 -16.48 -22.07 -3.27
C LEU A 97 -16.60 -23.22 -2.27
N GLN A 98 -16.69 -22.91 -0.97
CA GLN A 98 -16.84 -23.93 0.05
C GLN A 98 -18.18 -24.62 -0.17
N LYS A 99 -18.14 -25.82 -0.74
CA LYS A 99 -19.33 -26.67 -0.90
C LYS A 99 -19.88 -26.97 0.49
N LYS A 100 -20.92 -26.24 0.88
CA LYS A 100 -21.66 -26.54 2.11
C LYS A 100 -22.55 -27.74 1.82
N LEU A 101 -22.15 -28.90 2.34
CA LEU A 101 -23.00 -30.09 2.33
C LEU A 101 -24.21 -29.83 3.25
N ASN A 102 -25.39 -29.71 2.66
CA ASN A 102 -26.68 -29.85 3.34
C ASN A 102 -27.26 -31.25 3.02
N ASN A 103 -28.22 -31.70 3.83
CA ASN A 103 -28.77 -33.07 3.81
C ASN A 103 -29.47 -33.47 2.48
N HIS A 104 -29.50 -32.60 1.47
CA HIS A 104 -30.24 -32.78 0.22
C HIS A 104 -29.36 -32.67 -1.05
N GLY A 105 -28.04 -32.57 -0.92
CA GLY A 105 -27.10 -32.57 -2.05
C GLY A 105 -26.56 -31.19 -2.42
N ILE A 106 -25.44 -31.18 -3.16
CA ILE A 106 -24.62 -30.00 -3.47
C ILE A 106 -25.36 -29.07 -4.45
N GLU A 107 -25.63 -27.82 -4.06
CA GLU A 107 -26.03 -26.74 -4.99
C GLU A 107 -24.79 -26.02 -5.55
N TYR A 108 -24.90 -25.58 -6.81
CA TYR A 108 -23.85 -24.92 -7.61
C TYR A 108 -23.75 -23.42 -7.33
#